data_AF-A0A969D6X5-F1
#
_entry.id   AF-A0A969D6X5-F1
#
_cell.length_a   1.000
_cell.length_b   1.000
_cell.length_c   1.000
_cell.angle_alpha   90.00
_cell.angle_beta   90.00
_cell.angle_gamma   90.00
#
_symmetry.space_group_name_H-M   'P 1'
#
loop_
_entity.id
_entity.type
_entity.pdbx_description
1 polymer ?
#
loop_
_entity_poly.entity_id
_entity_poly.type
_entity_poly.pdbx_seq_one_letter_code
_entity_poly.pdbx_strand_id
1 'polypeptide(L)'
;MFIVQNVKPDNASRLSFYKELADAAPSELFLEMVKSAASPAPYFLSSKEEKIAKARARYKSKKIRIYVTVTSSHVVRIKDKTEVFVSKTAEWVKGRWEKFTGETTGDSPERLKQLFRNAQAGYDDWFNILTNQMRLTITPLTCEQMAREQWEEFNYSPVRKLPQVIQWDGVNLLYRQDDELHLSSWLFDDRANVPIASRDYISQVMPNGKRKITGVVTLRHKPGGWPDAGAMLKYLYDKPTDLYDYKIVVTITKASASLAERNVELLQRQAGDAIRMAEKRGLPNTRSQQLQQDADEAVHKLYSGNIPMKMSLCFVVSADSPEDLQLSCRRLQSKFSMPASFEMEGDYTYQTWMQCHPQLSYSRPLFNPYDRSRAFHASNMAAFMPIVKVTSPDKQGLEFITEDEGTPFYLDIEGVLRHILFLAATRGGKSVLFGQILMLAMCSDIPMVVVDYPRESGDSTFGPITHLAGDDGAYLNIAEESNNFFELPNLSTFSGDVREERLIEIKDYVSRPHPRPRPRAPPASRLASIWAARPSGSRSRLTRRSSSCATARPCCATSRKRWAKATARSSCTRSTPASSGRCATRP
;
A
#
# COMPACT_ATOMS: atom_id res chain seq x y z
N MET A 1 -18.14 -2.87 3.80
CA MET A 1 -16.75 -2.42 3.96
C MET A 1 -16.35 -1.64 2.72
N PHE A 2 -15.65 -0.54 2.87
CA PHE A 2 -15.05 0.24 1.79
C PHE A 2 -13.54 0.21 1.96
N ILE A 3 -12.80 0.02 0.87
CA ILE A 3 -11.35 0.19 0.82
C ILE A 3 -11.10 1.32 -0.16
N VAL A 4 -10.45 2.36 0.30
CA VAL A 4 -10.17 3.58 -0.45
C VAL A 4 -8.66 3.76 -0.50
N GLN A 5 -8.09 3.72 -1.70
CA GLN A 5 -6.73 4.17 -1.95
C GLN A 5 -6.80 5.55 -2.60
N ASN A 6 -6.34 6.57 -1.89
CA ASN A 6 -6.23 7.93 -2.40
C ASN A 6 -4.78 8.17 -2.84
N VAL A 7 -4.60 8.66 -4.06
CA VAL A 7 -3.31 8.97 -4.65
C VAL A 7 -3.30 10.41 -5.10
N LYS A 8 -2.45 11.22 -4.48
CA LYS A 8 -2.25 12.63 -4.80
C LYS A 8 -0.78 12.87 -5.16
N PRO A 9 -0.50 13.82 -6.07
CA PRO A 9 0.86 14.30 -6.25
C PRO A 9 1.28 15.09 -5.01
N ASP A 10 2.25 14.59 -4.25
CA ASP A 10 2.78 15.25 -3.07
C ASP A 10 4.30 15.08 -3.01
N ASN A 11 4.98 16.22 -2.92
CA ASN A 11 6.43 16.36 -2.93
C ASN A 11 6.95 17.18 -1.74
N ALA A 12 6.08 17.58 -0.80
CA ALA A 12 6.44 18.60 0.19
C ALA A 12 7.63 18.16 1.06
N SER A 13 7.55 16.96 1.66
CA SER A 13 8.62 16.40 2.50
C SER A 13 9.93 16.16 1.75
N ARG A 14 9.82 15.79 0.47
CA ARG A 14 10.97 15.59 -0.39
C ARG A 14 11.66 16.92 -0.69
N LEU A 15 10.88 17.94 -1.06
CA LEU A 15 11.41 19.26 -1.36
C LEU A 15 12.02 19.93 -0.13
N SER A 16 11.49 19.70 1.07
CA SER A 16 12.12 20.18 2.30
C SER A 16 13.48 19.51 2.53
N PHE A 17 13.56 18.18 2.39
CA PHE A 17 14.82 17.43 2.55
C PHE A 17 15.90 17.92 1.58
N TYR A 18 15.59 18.01 0.29
CA TYR A 18 16.58 18.49 -0.69
C TYR A 18 16.90 19.98 -0.53
N LYS A 19 16.02 20.77 0.07
CA LYS A 19 16.33 22.16 0.41
C LYS A 19 17.35 22.23 1.54
N GLU A 20 17.16 21.45 2.60
CA GLU A 20 18.13 21.33 3.70
C GLU A 20 19.48 20.85 3.16
N LEU A 21 19.47 19.86 2.27
CA LEU A 21 20.67 19.34 1.62
C LEU A 21 21.36 20.38 0.71
N ALA A 22 20.58 21.22 0.03
CA ALA A 22 21.11 22.31 -0.77
C ALA A 22 21.80 23.38 0.11
N ASP A 23 21.26 23.66 1.30
CA ASP A 23 21.85 24.65 2.21
C ASP A 23 23.21 24.17 2.76
N ALA A 24 23.46 22.86 2.79
CA ALA A 24 24.72 22.21 3.17
C ALA A 24 25.65 21.88 1.98
N ALA A 25 25.41 22.46 0.80
CA ALA A 25 26.22 22.18 -0.39
C ALA A 25 27.65 22.75 -0.28
N PRO A 26 28.71 21.97 -0.56
CA PRO A 26 30.10 22.43 -0.44
C PRO A 26 30.53 23.41 -1.54
N SER A 27 29.84 23.43 -2.69
CA SER A 27 30.17 24.34 -3.81
C SER A 27 28.94 24.92 -4.51
N GLU A 28 29.11 26.06 -5.18
CA GLU A 28 28.02 26.77 -5.89
C GLU A 28 27.42 25.93 -7.04
N LEU A 29 28.26 25.19 -7.76
CA LEU A 29 27.81 24.26 -8.80
C LEU A 29 26.99 23.11 -8.20
N PHE A 30 27.37 22.63 -7.00
CA PHE A 30 26.61 21.63 -6.27
C PHE A 30 25.25 22.16 -5.81
N LEU A 31 25.21 23.38 -5.29
CA LEU A 31 23.98 24.09 -4.95
C LEU A 31 23.05 24.20 -6.17
N GLU A 32 23.59 24.49 -7.36
CA GLU A 32 22.81 24.51 -8.60
C GLU A 32 22.29 23.11 -8.97
N MET A 33 23.07 22.05 -8.77
CA MET A 33 22.67 20.67 -9.03
C MET A 33 21.47 20.25 -8.16
N VAL A 34 21.52 20.52 -6.85
CA VAL A 34 20.43 20.19 -5.92
C VAL A 34 19.19 21.06 -6.16
N LYS A 35 19.36 22.34 -6.48
CA LYS A 35 18.23 23.25 -6.77
C LYS A 35 17.54 22.97 -8.10
N SER A 36 18.32 22.66 -9.14
CA SER A 36 17.79 22.44 -10.51
C SER A 36 17.17 21.06 -10.69
N ALA A 37 17.63 20.08 -9.93
CA ALA A 37 17.11 18.74 -9.94
C ALA A 37 16.73 18.40 -8.50
N ALA A 38 15.43 18.42 -8.21
CA ALA A 38 14.93 18.07 -6.89
C ALA A 38 15.31 16.62 -6.47
N SER A 39 16.04 15.86 -7.28
CA SER A 39 17.06 14.88 -6.88
C SER A 39 18.26 15.00 -7.83
N PRO A 40 19.49 14.60 -7.46
CA PRO A 40 20.65 14.79 -8.33
C PRO A 40 20.62 13.95 -9.63
N ALA A 41 19.85 12.86 -9.70
CA ALA A 41 19.79 11.98 -10.86
C ALA A 41 19.22 12.64 -12.14
N PRO A 42 18.07 13.34 -12.11
CA PRO A 42 17.57 14.12 -13.25
C PRO A 42 18.55 15.17 -13.80
N TYR A 43 19.47 15.68 -12.97
CA TYR A 43 20.50 16.63 -13.42
C TYR A 43 21.32 16.06 -14.57
N PHE A 44 21.72 14.79 -14.47
CA PHE A 44 22.57 14.11 -15.45
C PHE A 44 21.83 13.63 -16.71
N LEU A 45 20.50 13.73 -16.77
CA LEU A 45 19.69 12.97 -17.75
C LEU A 45 18.86 13.80 -18.75
N SER A 46 18.75 15.14 -18.64
CA SER A 46 17.84 15.94 -19.52
C SER A 46 18.17 17.45 -19.63
N SER A 47 17.25 18.32 -20.09
CA SER A 47 17.34 19.80 -20.15
C SER A 47 16.68 20.49 -18.93
N LYS A 48 17.10 21.69 -18.52
CA LYS A 48 16.78 22.31 -17.20
C LYS A 48 15.28 22.44 -16.87
N GLU A 49 14.44 22.79 -17.84
CA GLU A 49 12.98 23.01 -17.61
C GLU A 49 12.18 21.71 -17.63
N GLU A 50 12.52 20.80 -18.54
CA GLU A 50 11.90 19.48 -18.65
C GLU A 50 12.24 18.60 -17.42
N LYS A 51 13.42 18.80 -16.81
CA LYS A 51 13.88 18.19 -15.55
C LYS A 51 12.95 18.48 -14.38
N ILE A 52 12.64 19.76 -14.15
CA ILE A 52 11.86 20.22 -13.00
C ILE A 52 10.41 19.72 -13.12
N ALA A 53 9.84 19.78 -14.33
CA ALA A 53 8.50 19.29 -14.61
C ALA A 53 8.39 17.76 -14.45
N LYS A 54 9.31 16.99 -15.04
CA LYS A 54 9.31 15.51 -14.92
C LYS A 54 9.61 15.02 -13.51
N ALA A 55 10.52 15.67 -12.79
CA ALA A 55 10.82 15.34 -11.40
C ALA A 55 9.60 15.63 -10.50
N ARG A 56 8.91 16.77 -10.67
CA ARG A 56 7.73 17.10 -9.86
C ARG A 56 6.51 16.23 -10.19
N ALA A 57 6.34 15.81 -11.44
CA ALA A 57 5.18 15.06 -11.88
C ALA A 57 5.15 13.59 -11.43
N ARG A 58 6.30 12.96 -11.17
CA ARG A 58 6.36 11.49 -11.00
C ARG A 58 5.84 10.97 -9.67
N TYR A 59 5.71 11.81 -8.65
CA TYR A 59 5.48 11.38 -7.28
C TYR A 59 4.02 11.13 -6.98
N LYS A 60 3.77 9.95 -6.42
CA LYS A 60 2.44 9.52 -6.00
C LYS A 60 2.46 9.18 -4.52
N SER A 61 1.86 10.06 -3.72
CA SER A 61 1.63 9.78 -2.30
C SER A 61 0.37 8.95 -2.15
N LYS A 62 0.53 7.72 -1.66
CA LYS A 62 -0.56 6.75 -1.51
C LYS A 62 -1.02 6.66 -0.07
N LYS A 63 -2.30 6.98 0.17
CA LYS A 63 -2.97 6.77 1.45
C LYS A 63 -4.04 5.69 1.29
N ILE A 64 -3.97 4.62 2.08
CA ILE A 64 -4.98 3.55 2.08
C ILE A 64 -5.83 3.68 3.34
N ARG A 65 -7.15 3.63 3.18
CA ARG A 65 -8.16 3.74 4.23
C ARG A 65 -9.19 2.64 4.10
N ILE A 66 -9.58 2.07 5.23
CA ILE A 66 -10.62 1.05 5.29
C ILE A 66 -11.74 1.63 6.14
N TYR A 67 -12.92 1.77 5.54
CA TYR A 67 -14.12 2.20 6.23
C TYR A 67 -15.05 1.02 6.43
N VAL A 68 -15.50 0.85 7.67
CA VAL A 68 -16.45 -0.19 8.04
C VAL A 68 -17.74 0.49 8.43
N THR A 69 -18.84 0.06 7.83
CA THR A 69 -20.18 0.48 8.21
C THR A 69 -20.90 -0.69 8.84
N VAL A 70 -21.39 -0.48 10.07
CA VAL A 70 -22.22 -1.43 10.79
C VAL A 70 -23.64 -0.92 10.71
N THR A 71 -24.54 -1.72 10.12
CA THR A 71 -25.96 -1.41 10.08
C THR A 71 -26.66 -2.28 11.11
N SER A 72 -27.14 -1.71 12.20
CA SER A 72 -28.00 -2.44 13.13
C SER A 72 -29.34 -2.68 12.45
N SER A 73 -29.62 -3.92 12.08
CA SER A 73 -30.95 -4.31 11.63
C SER A 73 -31.83 -4.53 12.87
N HIS A 74 -32.35 -3.44 13.42
CA HIS A 74 -33.54 -3.50 14.29
C HIS A 74 -34.84 -3.45 13.50
N VAL A 75 -34.77 -3.39 12.16
CA VAL A 75 -35.91 -3.78 11.33
C VAL A 75 -36.03 -5.28 11.47
N VAL A 76 -36.94 -5.70 12.34
CA VAL A 76 -37.38 -7.08 12.48
C VAL A 76 -37.50 -7.67 11.08
N ARG A 77 -36.66 -8.66 10.77
CA ARG A 77 -36.87 -9.54 9.62
C ARG A 77 -38.10 -10.39 9.94
N ILE A 78 -39.27 -9.77 9.87
CA ILE A 78 -40.56 -10.43 9.94
C ILE A 78 -40.68 -11.25 8.66
N LYS A 79 -40.74 -12.57 8.83
CA LYS A 79 -40.81 -13.53 7.73
C LYS A 79 -42.22 -13.70 7.16
N ASP A 80 -43.25 -13.03 7.69
CA ASP A 80 -44.62 -13.22 7.24
C ASP A 80 -45.29 -11.94 6.73
N LYS A 81 -45.85 -12.03 5.52
CA LYS A 81 -46.55 -10.93 4.82
C LYS A 81 -47.78 -10.43 5.58
N THR A 82 -48.30 -11.19 6.53
CA THR A 82 -49.44 -10.86 7.39
C THR A 82 -49.02 -10.00 8.59
N GLU A 83 -47.87 -10.26 9.21
CA GLU A 83 -47.34 -9.45 10.30
C GLU A 83 -46.88 -8.07 9.83
N VAL A 84 -46.44 -7.90 8.58
CA VAL A 84 -46.09 -6.58 8.01
C VAL A 84 -47.31 -5.64 7.91
N PHE A 85 -48.51 -6.19 7.72
CA PHE A 85 -49.74 -5.38 7.69
C PHE A 85 -50.19 -5.02 9.11
N VAL A 86 -50.11 -5.96 10.05
CA VAL A 86 -50.43 -5.72 11.46
C VAL A 86 -49.41 -4.78 12.11
N SER A 87 -48.11 -4.92 11.82
CA SER A 87 -47.06 -4.05 12.37
C SER A 87 -47.13 -2.63 11.79
N LYS A 88 -47.42 -2.46 10.49
CA LYS A 88 -47.67 -1.14 9.91
C LYS A 88 -48.91 -0.47 10.49
N THR A 89 -49.96 -1.25 10.77
CA THR A 89 -51.19 -0.72 11.38
C THR A 89 -50.95 -0.38 12.85
N ALA A 90 -50.20 -1.21 13.58
CA ALA A 90 -49.80 -0.95 14.96
C ALA A 90 -48.87 0.25 15.08
N GLU A 91 -47.85 0.38 14.21
CA GLU A 91 -46.94 1.55 14.17
C GLU A 91 -47.67 2.84 13.77
N TRP A 92 -48.66 2.76 12.87
CA TRP A 92 -49.49 3.91 12.51
C TRP A 92 -50.45 4.33 13.64
N VAL A 93 -51.06 3.36 14.34
CA VAL A 93 -51.90 3.61 15.51
C VAL A 93 -51.05 4.16 16.67
N LYS A 94 -49.86 3.59 16.91
CA LYS A 94 -48.93 4.04 17.94
C LYS A 94 -48.41 5.44 17.65
N GLY A 95 -48.02 5.72 16.40
CA GLY A 95 -47.60 7.06 15.97
C GLY A 95 -48.71 8.12 15.99
N ARG A 96 -49.98 7.73 15.89
CA ARG A 96 -51.12 8.62 16.12
C ARG A 96 -51.42 8.81 17.62
N TRP A 97 -51.31 7.76 18.42
CA TRP A 97 -51.54 7.79 19.85
C TRP A 97 -50.46 8.60 20.60
N GLU A 98 -49.19 8.43 20.22
CA GLU A 98 -48.03 9.16 20.75
C GLU A 98 -48.07 10.66 20.39
N LYS A 99 -48.62 11.01 19.22
CA LYS A 99 -48.89 12.42 18.83
C LYS A 99 -50.10 13.03 19.54
N PHE A 100 -51.04 12.21 20.01
CA PHE A 100 -52.29 12.67 20.64
C PHE A 100 -52.20 12.75 22.16
N THR A 101 -51.33 11.95 22.80
CA THR A 101 -51.18 11.90 24.26
C THR A 101 -50.07 12.81 24.80
N GLY A 102 -49.23 13.42 23.95
CA GLY A 102 -48.18 14.35 24.39
C GLY A 102 -47.05 13.73 25.22
N GLU A 103 -47.18 12.46 25.62
CA GLU A 103 -46.11 11.67 26.20
C GLU A 103 -45.16 11.21 25.09
N THR A 104 -44.17 12.06 24.80
CA THR A 104 -42.91 11.61 24.21
C THR A 104 -42.23 10.70 25.23
N THR A 105 -42.68 9.44 25.28
CA THR A 105 -42.10 8.40 26.13
C THR A 105 -40.61 8.32 25.82
N GLY A 106 -39.80 8.54 26.86
CA GLY A 106 -38.34 8.64 26.84
C GLY A 106 -37.65 7.34 26.45
N ASP A 107 -37.71 7.02 25.17
CA ASP A 107 -37.16 5.79 24.59
C ASP A 107 -35.76 5.98 23.98
N SER A 108 -35.09 7.11 24.24
CA SER A 108 -33.94 7.54 23.42
C SER A 108 -32.53 7.17 23.90
N PRO A 109 -32.17 7.12 25.21
CA PRO A 109 -30.76 6.96 25.59
C PRO A 109 -30.29 5.50 25.56
N GLU A 110 -31.06 4.55 26.08
CA GLU A 110 -30.66 3.13 26.11
C GLU A 110 -30.63 2.50 24.71
N ARG A 111 -31.56 2.88 23.82
CA ARG A 111 -31.52 2.46 22.41
C ARG A 111 -30.29 3.00 21.70
N LEU A 112 -29.92 4.25 21.96
CA LEU A 112 -28.72 4.85 21.40
C LEU A 112 -27.46 4.16 21.93
N LYS A 113 -27.38 3.89 23.24
CA LYS A 113 -26.29 3.09 23.82
C LYS A 113 -26.21 1.70 23.20
N GLN A 114 -27.34 1.02 22.99
CA GLN A 114 -27.37 -0.29 22.33
C GLN A 114 -26.86 -0.22 20.88
N LEU A 115 -27.21 0.82 20.14
CA LEU A 115 -26.69 1.06 18.80
C LEU A 115 -25.15 1.18 18.80
N PHE A 116 -24.59 1.98 19.71
CA PHE A 116 -23.14 2.15 19.84
C PHE A 116 -22.45 0.88 20.33
N ARG A 117 -23.06 0.11 21.24
CA ARG A 117 -22.56 -1.23 21.63
C ARG A 117 -22.50 -2.18 20.43
N ASN A 118 -23.55 -2.23 19.61
CA ASN A 118 -23.58 -3.05 18.40
C ASN A 118 -22.53 -2.57 17.38
N ALA A 119 -22.35 -1.26 17.25
CA ALA A 119 -21.32 -0.68 16.38
C ALA A 119 -19.90 -1.02 16.87
N GLN A 120 -19.66 -0.98 18.19
CA GLN A 120 -18.38 -1.37 18.80
C GLN A 120 -18.10 -2.85 18.58
N ALA A 121 -19.06 -3.75 18.82
CA ALA A 121 -18.90 -5.17 18.55
C ALA A 121 -18.57 -5.43 17.06
N GLY A 122 -19.26 -4.74 16.15
CA GLY A 122 -18.95 -4.81 14.72
C GLY A 122 -17.56 -4.25 14.37
N TYR A 123 -17.11 -3.19 15.04
CA TYR A 123 -15.75 -2.68 14.90
C TYR A 123 -14.71 -3.71 15.36
N ASP A 124 -14.90 -4.30 16.55
CA ASP A 124 -13.98 -5.30 17.13
C ASP A 124 -13.87 -6.55 16.24
N ASP A 125 -15.00 -7.01 15.67
CA ASP A 125 -15.02 -8.12 14.71
C ASP A 125 -14.16 -7.80 13.48
N TRP A 126 -14.34 -6.62 12.88
CA TRP A 126 -13.56 -6.22 11.70
C TRP A 126 -12.10 -5.97 12.03
N PHE A 127 -11.81 -5.35 13.18
CA PHE A 127 -10.44 -5.15 13.65
C PHE A 127 -9.73 -6.51 13.81
N ASN A 128 -10.38 -7.48 14.44
CA ASN A 128 -9.86 -8.84 14.58
C ASN A 128 -9.66 -9.55 13.23
N ILE A 129 -10.58 -9.39 12.27
CA ILE A 129 -10.41 -9.96 10.92
C ILE A 129 -9.21 -9.34 10.21
N LEU A 130 -9.11 -8.01 10.19
CA LEU A 130 -8.05 -7.30 9.49
C LEU A 130 -6.66 -7.58 10.12
N THR A 131 -6.58 -7.58 11.44
CA THR A 131 -5.31 -7.79 12.16
C THR A 131 -4.93 -9.26 12.27
N ASN A 132 -5.83 -10.14 12.73
CA ASN A 132 -5.46 -11.53 13.05
C ASN A 132 -5.55 -12.46 11.83
N GLN A 133 -6.58 -12.28 10.98
CA GLN A 133 -6.79 -13.16 9.83
C GLN A 133 -6.05 -12.65 8.58
N MET A 134 -6.18 -11.36 8.26
CA MET A 134 -5.52 -10.76 7.10
C MET A 134 -4.09 -10.30 7.39
N ARG A 135 -3.68 -10.24 8.67
CA ARG A 135 -2.33 -9.85 9.10
C ARG A 135 -1.91 -8.47 8.59
N LEU A 136 -2.87 -7.56 8.49
CA LEU A 136 -2.63 -6.18 8.11
C LEU A 136 -2.24 -5.36 9.34
N THR A 137 -1.20 -4.54 9.21
CA THR A 137 -0.86 -3.53 10.22
C THR A 137 -1.81 -2.35 10.08
N ILE A 138 -2.92 -2.38 10.81
CA ILE A 138 -3.93 -1.32 10.79
C ILE A 138 -3.79 -0.40 12.01
N THR A 139 -4.06 0.89 11.81
CA THR A 139 -4.09 1.90 12.86
C THR A 139 -5.42 2.65 12.79
N PRO A 140 -6.23 2.67 13.85
CA PRO A 140 -7.49 3.40 13.86
C PRO A 140 -7.23 4.91 13.78
N LEU A 141 -8.07 5.63 13.04
CA LEU A 141 -8.02 7.08 12.98
C LEU A 141 -8.77 7.69 14.16
N THR A 142 -8.21 8.76 14.71
CA THR A 142 -8.93 9.63 15.65
C THR A 142 -9.96 10.49 14.92
N CYS A 143 -10.91 11.06 15.67
CA CYS A 143 -11.93 11.96 15.13
C CYS A 143 -11.30 13.15 14.37
N GLU A 144 -10.26 13.77 14.94
CA GLU A 144 -9.53 14.89 14.32
C GLU A 144 -8.79 14.48 13.05
N GLN A 145 -8.18 13.29 13.03
CA GLN A 145 -7.52 12.78 11.82
C GLN A 145 -8.53 12.49 10.70
N MET A 146 -9.69 11.92 11.04
CA MET A 146 -10.76 11.67 10.08
C MET A 146 -11.29 12.99 9.49
N ALA A 147 -11.51 13.99 10.35
CA ALA A 147 -11.93 15.33 9.95
C ALA A 147 -10.89 16.00 9.06
N ARG A 148 -9.60 15.93 9.42
CA ARG A 148 -8.50 16.45 8.61
C ARG A 148 -8.47 15.83 7.22
N GLU A 149 -8.59 14.51 7.12
CA GLU A 149 -8.60 13.83 5.82
C GLU A 149 -9.76 14.27 4.93
N GLN A 150 -10.93 14.43 5.54
CA GLN A 150 -12.11 14.91 4.83
C GLN A 150 -11.97 16.37 4.42
N TRP A 151 -11.38 17.20 5.28
CA TRP A 151 -11.10 18.61 4.99
C TRP A 151 -10.08 18.79 3.86
N GLU A 152 -8.94 18.07 3.90
CA GLU A 152 -7.88 18.06 2.88
C GLU A 152 -8.36 17.55 1.49
N GLU A 153 -9.52 16.90 1.44
CA GLU A 153 -10.11 16.47 0.17
C GLU A 153 -10.76 17.65 -0.57
N PHE A 154 -11.37 18.58 0.15
CA PHE A 154 -12.17 19.68 -0.43
C PHE A 154 -11.56 21.06 -0.23
N ASN A 155 -10.60 21.22 0.70
CA ASN A 155 -10.03 22.50 1.10
C ASN A 155 -8.50 22.42 1.25
N TYR A 156 -7.83 23.59 1.15
CA TYR A 156 -6.39 23.77 1.38
C TYR A 156 -6.07 24.62 2.63
N SER A 157 -7.10 25.18 3.26
CA SER A 157 -6.98 25.93 4.51
C SER A 157 -6.72 24.98 5.69
N PRO A 158 -6.17 25.49 6.81
CA PRO A 158 -6.05 24.69 8.03
C PRO A 158 -7.42 24.20 8.48
N VAL A 159 -7.46 22.95 8.97
CA VAL A 159 -8.69 22.28 9.39
C VAL A 159 -9.36 23.08 10.50
N ARG A 160 -10.63 23.45 10.30
CA ARG A 160 -11.45 24.09 11.32
C ARG A 160 -11.76 23.11 12.45
N LYS A 161 -12.03 23.62 13.66
CA LYS A 161 -12.46 22.78 14.78
C LYS A 161 -13.76 22.05 14.41
N LEU A 162 -13.88 20.80 14.83
CA LEU A 162 -15.12 20.04 14.65
C LEU A 162 -16.21 20.62 15.53
N PRO A 163 -17.41 20.93 14.98
CA PRO A 163 -18.42 21.64 15.74
C PRO A 163 -19.13 20.76 16.77
N GLN A 164 -19.35 19.49 16.43
CA GLN A 164 -20.16 18.56 17.20
C GLN A 164 -19.55 17.16 17.16
N VAL A 165 -19.32 16.57 18.32
CA VAL A 165 -18.71 15.24 18.48
C VAL A 165 -19.50 14.43 19.51
N ILE A 166 -19.85 13.20 19.14
CA ILE A 166 -20.37 12.20 20.08
C ILE A 166 -19.25 11.20 20.36
N GLN A 167 -18.87 11.06 21.62
CA GLN A 167 -17.85 10.13 22.08
C GLN A 167 -18.52 8.99 22.86
N TRP A 168 -18.12 7.76 22.52
CA TRP A 168 -18.52 6.54 23.20
C TRP A 168 -17.33 5.99 23.99
N ASP A 169 -17.47 5.84 25.31
CA ASP A 169 -16.41 5.33 26.20
C ASP A 169 -16.55 3.81 26.48
N GLY A 170 -17.54 3.15 25.90
CA GLY A 170 -17.91 1.75 26.17
C GLY A 170 -19.16 1.59 27.05
N VAL A 171 -19.55 2.65 27.76
CA VAL A 171 -20.66 2.63 28.74
C VAL A 171 -21.60 3.83 28.55
N ASN A 172 -21.04 5.02 28.40
CA ASN A 172 -21.71 6.31 28.31
C ASN A 172 -21.46 6.97 26.95
N LEU A 173 -22.41 7.82 26.57
CA LEU A 173 -22.31 8.70 25.43
C LEU A 173 -22.09 10.12 25.93
N LEU A 174 -20.98 10.73 25.53
CA LEU A 174 -20.65 12.11 25.81
C LEU A 174 -20.85 12.92 24.53
N TYR A 175 -21.69 13.95 24.61
CA TYR A 175 -21.86 14.90 23.52
C TYR A 175 -21.05 16.16 23.83
N ARG A 176 -20.21 16.56 22.88
CA ARG A 176 -19.43 17.80 22.94
C ARG A 176 -19.80 18.67 21.76
N GLN A 177 -20.19 19.91 22.03
CA GLN A 177 -20.44 20.93 21.03
C GLN A 177 -19.42 22.06 21.24
N ASP A 178 -18.50 22.20 20.30
CA ASP A 178 -17.39 23.18 20.35
C ASP A 178 -17.71 24.45 19.55
N ASP A 179 -18.71 24.40 18.66
CA ASP A 179 -19.13 25.50 17.77
C ASP A 179 -20.65 25.46 17.55
N GLU A 180 -21.26 26.61 17.26
CA GLU A 180 -22.67 26.74 16.90
C GLU A 180 -22.95 26.29 15.45
N LEU A 181 -21.92 26.23 14.60
CA LEU A 181 -22.05 25.78 13.22
C LEU A 181 -22.54 24.32 13.16
N HIS A 182 -23.64 24.06 12.46
CA HIS A 182 -24.10 22.68 12.26
C HIS A 182 -23.12 21.88 11.39
N LEU A 183 -22.91 20.60 11.71
CA LEU A 183 -21.94 19.73 11.02
C LEU A 183 -22.19 19.64 9.50
N SER A 184 -23.44 19.80 9.04
CA SER A 184 -23.79 19.80 7.61
C SER A 184 -23.15 20.95 6.82
N SER A 185 -22.88 22.08 7.47
CA SER A 185 -22.31 23.28 6.85
C SER A 185 -20.81 23.41 7.11
N TRP A 186 -20.22 22.45 7.83
CA TRP A 186 -18.83 22.51 8.26
C TRP A 186 -17.86 22.35 7.10
N LEU A 187 -18.14 21.45 6.15
CA LEU A 187 -17.13 20.91 5.23
C LEU A 187 -16.48 21.91 4.27
N PHE A 188 -17.21 22.93 3.81
CA PHE A 188 -16.73 23.83 2.76
C PHE A 188 -16.39 25.20 3.35
N ASP A 189 -15.16 25.66 3.09
CA ASP A 189 -14.64 26.94 3.60
C ASP A 189 -15.38 28.14 3.00
N ASP A 190 -15.66 28.06 1.69
CA ASP A 190 -16.34 29.07 0.88
C ASP A 190 -17.39 28.40 -0.02
N ARG A 191 -18.47 29.13 -0.33
CA ARG A 191 -19.51 28.74 -1.28
C ARG A 191 -18.94 28.47 -2.68
N ALA A 192 -17.88 29.19 -3.08
CA ALA A 192 -17.21 28.96 -4.35
C ALA A 192 -16.55 27.58 -4.46
N ASN A 193 -16.18 26.96 -3.32
CA ASN A 193 -15.51 25.66 -3.28
C ASN A 193 -16.49 24.48 -3.33
N VAL A 194 -17.80 24.75 -3.31
CA VAL A 194 -18.83 23.71 -3.36
C VAL A 194 -18.80 23.03 -4.74
N PRO A 195 -18.65 21.69 -4.81
CA PRO A 195 -18.61 20.96 -6.07
C PRO A 195 -19.90 21.14 -6.88
N ILE A 196 -19.74 21.50 -8.15
CA ILE A 196 -20.84 21.68 -9.10
C ILE A 196 -20.95 20.40 -9.94
N ALA A 197 -22.11 19.76 -9.86
CA ALA A 197 -22.44 18.58 -10.63
C ALA A 197 -22.74 18.94 -12.09
N SER A 198 -22.00 18.34 -13.01
CA SER A 198 -22.40 18.19 -14.42
C SER A 198 -22.90 16.76 -14.64
N ARG A 199 -23.36 16.46 -15.85
CA ARG A 199 -23.89 15.13 -16.20
C ARG A 199 -22.81 14.04 -16.07
N ASP A 200 -21.67 14.26 -16.70
CA ASP A 200 -20.57 13.31 -16.92
C ASP A 200 -19.31 13.60 -16.07
N TYR A 201 -19.27 14.72 -15.36
CA TYR A 201 -18.19 15.09 -14.45
C TYR A 201 -18.67 16.02 -13.33
N ILE A 202 -17.79 16.28 -12.37
CA ILE A 202 -18.01 17.21 -11.27
C ILE A 202 -16.88 18.22 -11.30
N SER A 203 -17.21 19.51 -11.26
CA SER A 203 -16.20 20.55 -11.22
C SER A 203 -16.21 21.26 -9.88
N GLN A 204 -15.03 21.45 -9.30
CA GLN A 204 -14.81 22.15 -8.06
C GLN A 204 -13.78 23.24 -8.30
N VAL A 205 -14.02 24.46 -7.82
CA VAL A 205 -12.99 25.48 -7.73
C VAL A 205 -12.27 25.26 -6.41
N MET A 206 -10.96 25.06 -6.47
CA MET A 206 -10.16 24.92 -5.28
C MET A 206 -9.78 26.31 -4.75
N PRO A 207 -9.47 26.45 -3.44
CA PRO A 207 -9.09 27.74 -2.84
C PRO A 207 -7.93 28.48 -3.51
N ASN A 208 -7.07 27.77 -4.24
CA ASN A 208 -5.95 28.35 -5.01
C ASN A 208 -6.38 28.88 -6.39
N GLY A 209 -7.68 28.97 -6.67
CA GLY A 209 -8.27 29.39 -7.93
C GLY A 209 -8.22 28.35 -9.04
N LYS A 210 -7.58 27.19 -8.84
CA LYS A 210 -7.53 26.12 -9.85
C LYS A 210 -8.83 25.35 -9.88
N ARG A 211 -9.27 25.01 -11.09
CA ARG A 211 -10.43 24.15 -11.29
C ARG A 211 -10.00 22.69 -11.24
N LYS A 212 -10.65 21.90 -10.40
CA LYS A 212 -10.51 20.44 -10.32
C LYS A 212 -11.76 19.80 -10.93
N ILE A 213 -11.56 19.02 -11.98
CA ILE A 213 -12.62 18.34 -12.71
C ILE A 213 -12.48 16.84 -12.49
N THR A 214 -13.56 16.21 -12.03
CA THR A 214 -13.53 14.84 -11.53
C THR A 214 -14.55 13.98 -12.27
N GLY A 215 -14.08 12.86 -12.80
CA GLY A 215 -14.90 11.82 -13.42
C GLY A 215 -14.85 10.52 -12.62
N VAL A 216 -15.82 9.64 -12.87
CA VAL A 216 -15.87 8.32 -12.25
C VAL A 216 -15.84 7.24 -13.33
N VAL A 217 -14.96 6.26 -13.17
CA VAL A 217 -14.83 5.10 -14.07
C VAL A 217 -15.11 3.84 -13.27
N THR A 218 -15.99 2.97 -13.77
CA THR A 218 -16.55 1.84 -13.03
C THR A 218 -16.33 0.52 -13.74
N LEU A 219 -16.18 -0.56 -12.99
CA LEU A 219 -16.06 -1.90 -13.54
C LEU A 219 -17.42 -2.41 -14.04
N ARG A 220 -17.54 -2.68 -15.35
CA ARG A 220 -18.77 -3.25 -15.93
C ARG A 220 -18.71 -4.76 -16.10
N HIS A 221 -17.61 -5.30 -16.60
CA HIS A 221 -17.45 -6.74 -16.86
C HIS A 221 -16.29 -7.32 -16.09
N LYS A 222 -16.44 -8.55 -15.59
CA LYS A 222 -15.41 -9.25 -14.81
C LYS A 222 -14.24 -9.69 -15.69
N PRO A 223 -12.99 -9.68 -15.19
CA PRO A 223 -11.87 -10.34 -15.85
C PRO A 223 -12.07 -11.86 -15.92
N GLY A 224 -11.34 -12.51 -16.83
CA GLY A 224 -11.39 -13.97 -17.02
C GLY A 224 -10.72 -14.77 -15.90
N GLY A 225 -9.96 -14.11 -15.02
CA GLY A 225 -9.16 -14.73 -13.97
C GLY A 225 -7.69 -14.31 -14.08
N TRP A 226 -6.84 -14.94 -13.26
CA TRP A 226 -5.41 -14.67 -13.22
C TRP A 226 -4.63 -15.98 -13.29
N PRO A 227 -3.44 -15.99 -13.93
CA PRO A 227 -2.62 -17.19 -14.03
C PRO A 227 -2.07 -17.64 -12.68
N ASP A 228 -1.75 -16.69 -11.80
CA ASP A 228 -1.16 -16.93 -10.48
C ASP A 228 -1.63 -15.89 -9.45
N ALA A 229 -1.35 -16.16 -8.17
CA ALA A 229 -1.69 -15.26 -7.08
C ALA A 229 -0.91 -13.93 -7.15
N GLY A 230 0.30 -13.93 -7.73
CA GLY A 230 1.10 -12.74 -7.96
C GLY A 230 0.44 -11.78 -8.95
N ALA A 231 0.05 -12.26 -10.13
CA ALA A 231 -0.68 -11.45 -11.11
C ALA A 231 -2.05 -11.00 -10.58
N MET A 232 -2.69 -11.82 -9.74
CA MET A 232 -3.92 -11.43 -9.05
C MET A 232 -3.68 -10.19 -8.18
N LEU A 233 -2.73 -10.25 -7.25
CA LEU A 233 -2.44 -9.12 -6.34
C LEU A 233 -1.99 -7.86 -7.08
N LYS A 234 -1.28 -8.00 -8.21
CA LYS A 234 -0.82 -6.88 -9.03
C LYS A 234 -1.86 -6.35 -10.01
N TYR A 235 -3.07 -6.92 -10.07
CA TYR A 235 -4.02 -6.61 -11.14
C TYR A 235 -4.43 -5.13 -11.24
N LEU A 236 -4.56 -4.42 -10.11
CA LEU A 236 -4.84 -2.98 -10.10
C LEU A 236 -3.58 -2.12 -10.02
N TYR A 237 -2.42 -2.71 -9.73
CA TYR A 237 -1.17 -2.01 -9.40
C TYR A 237 -0.59 -1.29 -10.62
N ASP A 238 -0.61 -1.92 -11.80
CA ASP A 238 -0.05 -1.39 -13.06
C ASP A 238 -1.03 -0.52 -13.87
N LYS A 239 -2.31 -0.51 -13.52
CA LYS A 239 -3.35 0.19 -14.29
C LYS A 239 -3.26 1.72 -14.19
N PRO A 240 -3.03 2.32 -13.00
CA PRO A 240 -3.00 3.76 -12.87
C PRO A 240 -1.61 4.40 -13.10
N THR A 241 -0.68 3.76 -13.82
CA THR A 241 0.70 4.27 -14.01
C THR A 241 0.77 5.70 -14.57
N ASP A 242 -0.15 6.09 -15.46
CA ASP A 242 -0.15 7.43 -16.08
C ASP A 242 -1.09 8.44 -15.37
N LEU A 243 -1.72 8.02 -14.26
CA LEU A 243 -2.63 8.86 -13.48
C LEU A 243 -1.92 9.38 -12.23
N TYR A 244 -2.14 10.66 -11.91
CA TYR A 244 -1.45 11.35 -10.80
C TYR A 244 -2.38 11.74 -9.65
N ASP A 245 -3.60 12.19 -9.95
CA ASP A 245 -4.66 12.47 -8.96
C ASP A 245 -5.84 11.53 -9.19
N TYR A 246 -5.91 10.47 -8.39
CA TYR A 246 -6.98 9.49 -8.49
C TYR A 246 -7.26 8.79 -7.16
N LYS A 247 -8.46 8.22 -7.07
CA LYS A 247 -8.88 7.39 -5.95
C LYS A 247 -9.44 6.08 -6.46
N ILE A 248 -9.00 4.97 -5.89
CA ILE A 248 -9.59 3.65 -6.12
C ILE A 248 -10.50 3.34 -4.94
N VAL A 249 -11.79 3.15 -5.21
CA VAL A 249 -12.80 2.83 -4.20
C VAL A 249 -13.37 1.46 -4.50
N VAL A 250 -13.17 0.54 -3.55
CA VAL A 250 -13.76 -0.80 -3.57
C VAL A 250 -14.79 -0.88 -2.47
N THR A 251 -16.00 -1.26 -2.80
CA THR A 251 -17.03 -1.54 -1.80
C THR A 251 -17.36 -3.02 -1.81
N ILE A 252 -17.25 -3.67 -0.66
CA ILE A 252 -17.49 -5.09 -0.47
C ILE A 252 -18.64 -5.29 0.51
N THR A 253 -19.59 -6.12 0.12
CA THR A 253 -20.71 -6.56 0.96
C THR A 253 -20.83 -8.07 0.89
N LYS A 254 -21.03 -8.73 2.03
CA LYS A 254 -21.40 -10.16 2.05
C LYS A 254 -22.72 -10.33 1.30
N ALA A 255 -22.76 -11.22 0.30
CA ALA A 255 -24.06 -11.66 -0.19
C ALA A 255 -24.77 -12.44 0.93
N SER A 256 -26.10 -12.44 0.94
CA SER A 256 -26.83 -13.22 1.94
C SER A 256 -26.47 -14.70 1.76
N ALA A 257 -25.87 -15.32 2.77
CA ALA A 257 -25.51 -16.75 2.74
C ALA A 257 -26.72 -17.61 2.38
N SER A 258 -27.88 -17.29 2.94
CA SER A 258 -29.16 -17.94 2.63
C SER A 258 -29.62 -17.81 1.17
N LEU A 259 -29.25 -16.73 0.47
CA LEU A 259 -29.56 -16.58 -0.96
C LEU A 259 -28.56 -17.38 -1.80
N ALA A 260 -27.30 -17.43 -1.39
CA ALA A 260 -26.28 -18.23 -2.06
C ALA A 260 -26.58 -19.74 -1.94
N GLU A 261 -26.96 -20.21 -0.76
CA GLU A 261 -27.41 -21.59 -0.52
C GLU A 261 -28.63 -21.95 -1.37
N ARG A 262 -29.66 -21.09 -1.37
CA ARG A 262 -30.86 -21.28 -2.22
C ARG A 262 -30.53 -21.32 -3.71
N ASN A 263 -29.62 -20.47 -4.18
CA ASN A 263 -29.23 -20.46 -5.58
C ASN A 263 -28.51 -21.76 -5.97
N VAL A 264 -27.67 -22.31 -5.08
CA VAL A 264 -27.02 -23.60 -5.33
C VAL A 264 -28.02 -24.75 -5.27
N GLU A 265 -28.98 -24.72 -4.34
CA GLU A 265 -30.09 -25.68 -4.30
C GLU A 265 -30.91 -25.64 -5.60
N LEU A 266 -31.19 -24.44 -6.12
CA LEU A 266 -31.89 -24.26 -7.40
C LEU A 266 -31.07 -24.79 -8.59
N LEU A 267 -29.77 -24.54 -8.63
CA LEU A 267 -28.88 -25.06 -9.67
C LEU A 267 -28.84 -26.59 -9.66
N GLN A 268 -28.76 -27.20 -8.47
CA GLN A 268 -28.83 -28.66 -8.32
C GLN A 268 -30.16 -29.23 -8.82
N ARG A 269 -31.29 -28.57 -8.50
CA ARG A 269 -32.61 -28.98 -9.00
C ARG A 269 -32.69 -28.88 -10.52
N GLN A 270 -32.23 -27.77 -11.09
CA GLN A 270 -32.20 -27.58 -12.54
C GLN A 270 -31.32 -28.61 -13.25
N ALA A 271 -30.16 -28.94 -12.69
CA ALA A 271 -29.29 -30.00 -13.20
C ALA A 271 -30.01 -31.37 -13.14
N GLY A 272 -30.64 -31.70 -12.02
CA GLY A 272 -31.41 -32.94 -11.86
C GLY A 272 -32.60 -33.04 -12.83
N ASP A 273 -33.33 -31.95 -13.03
CA ASP A 273 -34.45 -31.89 -13.97
C ASP A 273 -33.98 -32.00 -15.44
N ALA A 274 -32.85 -31.37 -15.77
CA ALA A 274 -32.23 -31.49 -17.10
C ALA A 274 -31.77 -32.92 -17.40
N ILE A 275 -31.18 -33.62 -16.43
CA ILE A 275 -30.81 -35.04 -16.55
C ILE A 275 -32.06 -35.89 -16.79
N ARG A 276 -33.10 -35.74 -15.96
CA ARG A 276 -34.36 -36.49 -16.10
C ARG A 276 -35.05 -36.23 -17.45
N MET A 277 -35.00 -34.99 -17.94
CA MET A 277 -35.56 -34.65 -19.25
C MET A 277 -34.74 -35.21 -20.41
N ALA A 278 -33.41 -35.21 -20.31
CA ALA A 278 -32.53 -35.80 -21.32
C ALA A 278 -32.68 -37.33 -21.39
N GLU A 279 -32.80 -38.00 -20.24
CA GLU A 279 -33.10 -39.43 -20.14
C GLU A 279 -34.45 -39.77 -20.78
N LYS A 280 -35.49 -38.98 -20.49
CA LYS A 280 -36.83 -39.17 -21.10
C LYS A 280 -36.85 -38.95 -22.62
N ARG A 281 -35.95 -38.12 -23.17
CA ARG A 281 -35.90 -37.77 -24.60
C ARG A 281 -34.84 -38.53 -25.38
N GLY A 282 -34.02 -39.37 -24.73
CA GLY A 282 -32.93 -40.10 -25.36
C GLY A 282 -31.85 -39.19 -25.99
N LEU A 283 -31.72 -37.94 -25.53
CA LEU A 283 -30.80 -36.95 -26.10
C LEU A 283 -29.41 -37.07 -25.44
N PRO A 284 -28.32 -36.77 -26.18
CA PRO A 284 -26.97 -36.82 -25.64
C PRO A 284 -26.80 -35.84 -24.47
N ASN A 285 -26.22 -36.36 -23.38
CA ASN A 285 -26.30 -35.78 -22.03
C ASN A 285 -25.20 -34.74 -21.72
N THR A 286 -24.50 -34.22 -22.73
CA THR A 286 -23.31 -33.35 -22.55
C THR A 286 -23.64 -32.06 -21.81
N ARG A 287 -24.77 -31.42 -22.13
CA ARG A 287 -25.22 -30.20 -21.43
C ARG A 287 -25.64 -30.47 -19.98
N SER A 288 -26.29 -31.59 -19.73
CA SER A 288 -26.73 -32.00 -18.38
C SER A 288 -25.53 -32.36 -17.50
N GLN A 289 -24.54 -33.05 -18.06
CA GLN A 289 -23.27 -33.37 -17.37
C GLN A 289 -22.47 -32.11 -17.04
N GLN A 290 -22.44 -31.12 -17.95
CA GLN A 290 -21.78 -29.84 -17.68
C GLN A 290 -22.49 -29.04 -16.57
N LEU A 291 -23.82 -28.97 -16.60
CA LEU A 291 -24.61 -28.36 -15.51
C LEU A 291 -24.39 -29.06 -14.16
N GLN A 292 -24.23 -30.38 -14.16
CA GLN A 292 -23.93 -31.15 -12.96
C GLN A 292 -22.52 -30.84 -12.44
N GLN A 293 -21.52 -30.79 -13.31
CA GLN A 293 -20.16 -30.38 -12.94
C GLN A 293 -20.13 -28.95 -12.37
N ASP A 294 -20.86 -28.02 -12.99
CA ASP A 294 -20.97 -26.64 -12.51
C ASP A 294 -21.66 -26.57 -11.14
N ALA A 295 -22.71 -27.39 -10.92
CA ALA A 295 -23.40 -27.47 -9.64
C ALA A 295 -22.50 -28.06 -8.54
N ASP A 296 -21.78 -29.14 -8.83
CA ASP A 296 -20.85 -29.77 -7.89
C ASP A 296 -19.68 -28.83 -7.56
N GLU A 297 -19.17 -28.08 -8.54
CA GLU A 297 -18.14 -27.08 -8.33
C GLU A 297 -18.66 -25.91 -7.47
N ALA A 298 -19.90 -25.45 -7.71
CA ALA A 298 -20.52 -24.40 -6.91
C ALA A 298 -20.73 -24.82 -5.44
N VAL A 299 -21.11 -26.08 -5.21
CA VAL A 299 -21.23 -26.69 -3.88
C VAL A 299 -19.86 -26.75 -3.21
N HIS A 300 -18.84 -27.23 -3.91
CA HIS A 300 -17.47 -27.29 -3.39
C HIS A 300 -16.95 -25.89 -3.03
N LYS A 301 -17.24 -24.88 -3.85
CA LYS A 301 -16.90 -23.47 -3.57
C LYS A 301 -17.61 -22.93 -2.33
N LEU A 302 -18.88 -23.27 -2.12
CA LEU A 302 -19.60 -22.88 -0.90
C LEU A 302 -19.00 -23.52 0.35
N TYR A 303 -18.78 -24.84 0.35
CA TYR A 303 -18.26 -25.57 1.51
C TYR A 303 -16.80 -25.21 1.83
N SER A 304 -16.01 -24.82 0.83
CA SER A 304 -14.64 -24.30 1.03
C SER A 304 -14.59 -22.85 1.53
N GLY A 305 -15.75 -22.22 1.79
CA GLY A 305 -15.83 -20.84 2.30
C GLY A 305 -15.66 -19.77 1.22
N ASN A 306 -15.66 -20.15 -0.06
CA ASN A 306 -15.55 -19.23 -1.20
C ASN A 306 -16.91 -18.62 -1.58
N ILE A 307 -17.55 -18.03 -0.58
CA ILE A 307 -18.90 -17.46 -0.66
C ILE A 307 -18.93 -16.31 -1.68
N PRO A 308 -19.98 -16.17 -2.49
CA PRO A 308 -20.14 -15.02 -3.36
C PRO A 308 -20.25 -13.73 -2.54
N MET A 309 -19.49 -12.73 -2.93
CA MET A 309 -19.44 -11.38 -2.36
C MET A 309 -19.91 -10.40 -3.42
N LYS A 310 -20.73 -9.41 -3.05
CA LYS A 310 -21.04 -8.28 -3.93
C LYS A 310 -19.93 -7.25 -3.81
N MET A 311 -19.35 -6.88 -4.95
CA MET A 311 -18.30 -5.88 -5.04
C MET A 311 -18.66 -4.81 -6.06
N SER A 312 -18.38 -3.55 -5.73
CA SER A 312 -18.24 -2.48 -6.71
C SER A 312 -16.81 -1.94 -6.69
N LEU A 313 -16.31 -1.55 -7.87
CA LEU A 313 -15.00 -0.93 -8.06
C LEU A 313 -15.18 0.33 -8.89
N CYS A 314 -14.76 1.46 -8.31
CA CYS A 314 -14.79 2.77 -8.94
C CYS A 314 -13.40 3.40 -8.88
N PHE A 315 -12.96 3.97 -10.00
CA PHE A 315 -11.87 4.93 -10.07
C PHE A 315 -12.47 6.32 -10.12
N VAL A 316 -12.10 7.18 -9.18
CA VAL A 316 -12.39 8.60 -9.24
C VAL A 316 -11.13 9.27 -9.75
N VAL A 317 -11.19 9.86 -10.94
CA VAL A 317 -10.03 10.47 -11.62
C VAL A 317 -10.24 11.96 -11.67
N SER A 318 -9.19 12.72 -11.35
CA SER A 318 -9.23 14.17 -11.35
C SER A 318 -8.23 14.75 -12.35
N ALA A 319 -8.63 15.83 -13.00
CA ALA A 319 -7.84 16.58 -13.97
C ALA A 319 -8.19 18.08 -13.93
N ASP A 320 -7.41 18.91 -14.62
CA ASP A 320 -7.61 20.37 -14.65
C ASP A 320 -8.65 20.80 -15.71
N SER A 321 -8.82 20.01 -16.78
CA SER A 321 -9.77 20.27 -17.86
C SER A 321 -10.67 19.05 -18.16
N PRO A 322 -11.87 19.24 -18.76
CA PRO A 322 -12.74 18.12 -19.15
C PRO A 322 -12.12 17.24 -20.23
N GLU A 323 -11.34 17.84 -21.15
CA GLU A 323 -10.66 17.14 -22.23
C GLU A 323 -9.56 16.22 -21.67
N ASP A 324 -8.75 16.74 -20.74
CA ASP A 324 -7.72 15.95 -20.04
C ASP A 324 -8.34 14.84 -19.20
N LEU A 325 -9.48 15.10 -18.57
CA LEU A 325 -10.24 14.08 -17.84
C LEU A 325 -10.66 12.96 -18.79
N GLN A 326 -11.28 13.30 -19.93
CA GLN A 326 -11.75 12.31 -20.88
C GLN A 326 -10.59 11.47 -21.45
N LEU A 327 -9.46 12.11 -21.77
CA LEU A 327 -8.26 11.42 -22.24
C LEU A 327 -7.71 10.47 -21.17
N SER A 328 -7.63 10.93 -19.92
CA SER A 328 -7.13 10.14 -18.78
C SER A 328 -8.03 8.94 -18.50
N CYS A 329 -9.35 9.13 -18.52
CA CYS A 329 -10.34 8.06 -18.35
C CYS A 329 -10.26 7.03 -19.49
N ARG A 330 -10.13 7.46 -20.75
CA ARG A 330 -9.97 6.56 -21.90
C ARG A 330 -8.67 5.75 -21.82
N ARG A 331 -7.57 6.39 -21.44
CA ARG A 331 -6.28 5.71 -21.20
C ARG A 331 -6.36 4.69 -20.07
N LEU A 332 -7.10 5.00 -19.00
CA LEU A 332 -7.33 4.03 -17.93
C LEU A 332 -8.15 2.84 -18.44
N GLN A 333 -9.21 3.08 -19.20
CA GLN A 333 -10.05 2.02 -19.77
C GLN A 333 -9.27 1.07 -20.69
N SER A 334 -8.39 1.61 -21.55
CA SER A 334 -7.63 0.79 -22.51
C SER A 334 -6.63 -0.16 -21.87
N LYS A 335 -6.25 0.07 -20.60
CA LYS A 335 -5.34 -0.80 -19.85
C LYS A 335 -5.99 -2.08 -19.32
N PHE A 336 -7.31 -2.16 -19.38
CA PHE A 336 -8.06 -3.36 -19.01
C PHE A 336 -8.36 -4.19 -20.26
N SER A 337 -7.73 -5.36 -20.34
CA SER A 337 -7.97 -6.31 -21.42
C SER A 337 -9.31 -7.04 -21.24
N MET A 338 -10.00 -7.28 -22.35
CA MET A 338 -11.19 -8.14 -22.38
C MET A 338 -10.89 -9.51 -21.73
N PRO A 339 -11.83 -10.09 -20.97
CA PRO A 339 -13.25 -9.73 -20.87
C PRO A 339 -13.57 -8.64 -19.83
N ALA A 340 -12.57 -8.13 -19.10
CA ALA A 340 -12.81 -7.00 -18.20
C ALA A 340 -13.07 -5.74 -19.02
N SER A 341 -14.09 -4.97 -18.62
CA SER A 341 -14.33 -3.65 -19.22
C SER A 341 -14.69 -2.64 -18.16
N PHE A 342 -14.18 -1.43 -18.35
CA PHE A 342 -14.43 -0.28 -17.50
C PHE A 342 -15.13 0.79 -18.32
N GLU A 343 -16.06 1.49 -17.68
CA GLU A 343 -16.86 2.52 -18.33
C GLU A 343 -16.93 3.78 -17.48
N MET A 344 -16.89 4.93 -18.15
CA MET A 344 -17.06 6.21 -17.48
C MET A 344 -18.53 6.38 -17.14
N GLU A 345 -18.81 6.78 -15.91
CA GLU A 345 -20.16 7.13 -15.48
C GLU A 345 -20.60 8.37 -16.26
N GLY A 346 -21.75 8.28 -16.93
CA GLY A 346 -22.24 9.33 -17.83
C GLY A 346 -23.47 10.07 -17.33
N ASP A 347 -24.33 9.44 -16.52
CA ASP A 347 -25.63 10.02 -16.17
C ASP A 347 -25.75 10.36 -14.68
N TYR A 348 -25.13 9.55 -13.81
CA TYR A 348 -25.22 9.71 -12.35
C TYR A 348 -23.84 9.89 -11.71
N THR A 349 -22.97 10.66 -12.38
CA THR A 349 -21.59 10.88 -11.98
C THR A 349 -21.50 11.52 -10.60
N TYR A 350 -22.29 12.58 -10.35
CA TYR A 350 -22.35 13.27 -9.06
C TYR A 350 -22.74 12.33 -7.91
N GLN A 351 -23.72 11.45 -8.13
CA GLN A 351 -24.21 10.54 -7.11
C GLN A 351 -23.18 9.44 -6.82
N THR A 352 -22.60 8.86 -7.87
CA THR A 352 -21.58 7.82 -7.74
C THR A 352 -20.32 8.37 -7.08
N TRP A 353 -19.91 9.60 -7.43
CA TRP A 353 -18.81 10.30 -6.79
C TRP A 353 -19.08 10.57 -5.31
N MET A 354 -20.26 11.06 -4.95
CA MET A 354 -20.64 11.29 -3.55
C MET A 354 -20.58 9.99 -2.75
N GLN A 355 -21.02 8.87 -3.35
CA GLN A 355 -20.92 7.53 -2.76
C GLN A 355 -19.49 7.04 -2.57
N CYS A 356 -18.55 7.53 -3.39
CA CYS A 356 -17.12 7.22 -3.27
C CYS A 356 -16.44 7.90 -2.06
N HIS A 357 -17.19 8.68 -1.27
CA HIS A 357 -16.77 9.27 -0.01
C HIS A 357 -17.58 8.67 1.15
N PRO A 358 -17.12 7.56 1.76
CA PRO A 358 -17.88 6.84 2.79
C PRO A 358 -18.19 7.68 4.04
N GLN A 359 -17.45 8.76 4.29
CA GLN A 359 -17.69 9.68 5.39
C GLN A 359 -18.85 10.65 5.13
N LEU A 360 -19.23 10.84 3.86
CA LEU A 360 -20.29 11.77 3.44
C LEU A 360 -21.58 11.05 3.06
N SER A 361 -21.49 9.85 2.50
CA SER A 361 -22.65 9.11 2.02
C SER A 361 -22.92 7.86 2.83
N TYR A 362 -24.17 7.71 3.27
CA TYR A 362 -24.69 6.45 3.80
C TYR A 362 -24.88 5.40 2.70
N SER A 363 -24.93 5.82 1.43
CA SER A 363 -25.15 4.93 0.29
C SER A 363 -23.84 4.43 -0.31
N ARG A 364 -23.86 3.17 -0.77
CA ARG A 364 -22.68 2.49 -1.30
C ARG A 364 -22.57 2.72 -2.82
N PRO A 365 -21.35 2.98 -3.38
CA PRO A 365 -21.13 3.14 -4.81
C PRO A 365 -21.72 2.00 -5.59
N LEU A 366 -22.59 2.32 -6.55
CA LEU A 366 -23.17 1.35 -7.49
C LEU A 366 -24.08 0.28 -6.86
N PHE A 367 -24.58 0.50 -5.63
CA PHE A 367 -25.61 -0.37 -5.03
C PHE A 367 -27.00 0.27 -5.04
N ASN A 368 -27.07 1.59 -5.03
CA ASN A 368 -28.30 2.38 -4.96
C ASN A 368 -28.09 3.67 -5.75
N PRO A 369 -29.02 4.17 -6.58
CA PRO A 369 -30.34 3.63 -6.92
C PRO A 369 -30.32 2.42 -7.84
N TYR A 370 -29.22 2.21 -8.57
CA TYR A 370 -29.07 1.08 -9.48
C TYR A 370 -27.97 0.15 -8.99
N ASP A 371 -28.30 -1.12 -8.73
CA ASP A 371 -27.33 -2.14 -8.36
C ASP A 371 -26.51 -2.56 -9.60
N ARG A 372 -25.39 -1.86 -9.81
CA ARG A 372 -24.37 -2.18 -10.79
C ARG A 372 -23.19 -2.94 -10.15
N SER A 373 -23.33 -3.39 -8.90
CA SER A 373 -22.34 -4.25 -8.27
C SER A 373 -22.26 -5.61 -8.98
N ARG A 374 -21.13 -6.28 -8.84
CA ARG A 374 -20.87 -7.59 -9.42
C ARG A 374 -20.62 -8.61 -8.33
N ALA A 375 -21.15 -9.82 -8.53
CA ALA A 375 -20.86 -10.94 -7.66
C ALA A 375 -19.49 -11.53 -8.02
N PHE A 376 -18.65 -11.67 -7.01
CA PHE A 376 -17.34 -12.31 -7.13
C PHE A 376 -17.17 -13.34 -6.04
N HIS A 377 -16.36 -14.34 -6.32
CA HIS A 377 -15.89 -15.27 -5.30
C HIS A 377 -14.92 -14.57 -4.34
N ALA A 378 -15.02 -14.86 -3.05
CA ALA A 378 -14.13 -14.32 -2.02
C ALA A 378 -12.63 -14.52 -2.38
N SER A 379 -12.28 -15.67 -2.96
CA SER A 379 -10.93 -15.99 -3.44
C SER A 379 -10.38 -14.98 -4.45
N ASN A 380 -11.26 -14.38 -5.25
CA ASN A 380 -10.89 -13.48 -6.34
C ASN A 380 -10.90 -12.01 -5.90
N MET A 381 -11.33 -11.73 -4.67
CA MET A 381 -11.47 -10.35 -4.19
C MET A 381 -10.14 -9.66 -3.98
N ALA A 382 -9.11 -10.42 -3.60
CA ALA A 382 -7.76 -9.89 -3.40
C ALA A 382 -7.23 -9.14 -4.62
N ALA A 383 -7.66 -9.52 -5.83
CA ALA A 383 -7.22 -8.87 -7.07
C ALA A 383 -7.67 -7.42 -7.21
N PHE A 384 -8.81 -7.10 -6.62
CA PHE A 384 -9.42 -5.77 -6.72
C PHE A 384 -9.11 -4.92 -5.50
N MET A 385 -8.46 -5.46 -4.46
CA MET A 385 -8.15 -4.69 -3.25
C MET A 385 -6.94 -3.78 -3.53
N PRO A 386 -7.07 -2.45 -3.40
CA PRO A 386 -5.95 -1.52 -3.61
C PRO A 386 -5.08 -1.44 -2.34
N ILE A 387 -4.65 -2.60 -1.84
CA ILE A 387 -3.90 -2.75 -0.58
C ILE A 387 -2.40 -2.96 -0.82
N VAL A 388 -1.99 -3.19 -2.06
CA VAL A 388 -0.59 -3.32 -2.44
C VAL A 388 0.01 -1.92 -2.58
N LYS A 389 1.10 -1.67 -1.83
CA LYS A 389 1.94 -0.49 -1.98
C LYS A 389 3.39 -0.87 -1.76
N VAL A 390 4.28 -0.15 -2.43
CA VAL A 390 5.70 -0.20 -2.12
C VAL A 390 5.89 0.40 -0.73
N THR A 391 6.58 -0.34 0.15
CA THR A 391 6.91 0.14 1.49
C THR A 391 8.38 0.52 1.49
N SER A 392 8.62 1.81 1.66
CA SER A 392 9.96 2.35 1.87
C SER A 392 10.41 2.01 3.31
N PRO A 393 11.63 1.47 3.52
CA PRO A 393 12.16 1.25 4.86
C PRO A 393 12.37 2.59 5.59
N ASP A 394 12.78 3.61 4.84
CA ASP A 394 13.13 4.92 5.37
C ASP A 394 12.23 6.02 4.77
N LYS A 395 12.31 7.24 5.33
CA LYS A 395 11.51 8.40 4.87
C LYS A 395 12.30 9.41 4.04
N GLN A 396 13.62 9.33 4.08
CA GLN A 396 14.57 10.26 3.45
C GLN A 396 15.86 9.52 3.07
N GLY A 397 16.78 10.21 2.38
CA GLY A 397 18.05 9.66 1.93
C GLY A 397 18.08 9.35 0.43
N LEU A 398 18.81 8.30 0.05
CA LEU A 398 18.96 7.88 -1.35
C LEU A 398 17.61 7.46 -1.93
N GLU A 399 17.22 8.14 -2.99
CA GLU A 399 15.91 8.04 -3.59
C GLU A 399 15.88 7.14 -4.83
N PHE A 400 14.91 6.22 -4.85
CA PHE A 400 14.53 5.40 -5.99
C PHE A 400 13.06 5.67 -6.35
N ILE A 401 12.71 5.50 -7.63
CA ILE A 401 11.34 5.61 -8.11
C ILE A 401 10.95 4.28 -8.72
N THR A 402 9.83 3.72 -8.28
CA THR A 402 9.32 2.46 -8.82
C THR A 402 8.84 2.65 -10.26
N GLU A 403 9.26 1.79 -11.18
CA GLU A 403 8.86 1.86 -12.59
C GLU A 403 7.35 1.74 -12.79
N ASP A 404 6.71 0.83 -12.06
CA ASP A 404 5.30 0.49 -12.26
C ASP A 404 4.34 1.61 -11.85
N GLU A 405 4.62 2.33 -10.75
CA GLU A 405 3.67 3.28 -10.15
C GLU A 405 4.19 4.71 -10.00
N GLY A 406 5.49 4.95 -10.17
CA GLY A 406 6.10 6.25 -9.85
C GLY A 406 6.15 6.57 -8.34
N THR A 407 5.95 5.60 -7.47
CA THR A 407 6.07 5.82 -6.02
C THR A 407 7.54 5.90 -5.59
N PRO A 408 7.90 6.81 -4.68
CA PRO A 408 9.26 6.90 -4.17
C PRO A 408 9.56 5.77 -3.18
N PHE A 409 10.81 5.33 -3.19
CA PHE A 409 11.42 4.41 -2.24
C PHE A 409 12.72 5.05 -1.76
N TYR A 410 12.85 5.23 -0.45
CA TYR A 410 13.98 5.89 0.17
C TYR A 410 14.83 4.88 0.94
N LEU A 411 16.13 5.06 0.84
CA LEU A 411 17.13 4.33 1.60
C LEU A 411 18.01 5.34 2.32
N ASP A 412 17.88 5.37 3.65
CA ASP A 412 18.69 6.23 4.49
C ASP A 412 20.12 5.69 4.55
N ILE A 413 21.06 6.52 4.09
CA ILE A 413 22.50 6.26 4.10
C ILE A 413 23.22 7.11 5.16
N GLU A 414 22.51 8.05 5.80
CA GLU A 414 23.04 8.99 6.79
C GLU A 414 22.84 8.44 8.20
N GLY A 415 21.60 8.14 8.56
CA GLY A 415 21.23 7.73 9.91
C GLY A 415 21.40 6.24 10.19
N VAL A 416 21.53 5.42 9.14
CA VAL A 416 21.55 3.96 9.26
C VAL A 416 22.75 3.37 8.53
N LEU A 417 23.65 2.72 9.29
CA LEU A 417 24.79 2.01 8.72
C LEU A 417 24.31 0.76 7.96
N ARG A 418 24.35 0.81 6.63
CA ARG A 418 23.92 -0.28 5.73
C ARG A 418 25.07 -0.70 4.82
N HIS A 419 25.32 -2.00 4.70
CA HIS A 419 26.16 -2.54 3.63
C HIS A 419 25.30 -2.80 2.39
N ILE A 420 25.59 -2.11 1.30
CA ILE A 420 24.77 -2.14 0.07
C ILE A 420 25.58 -2.73 -1.08
N LEU A 421 24.99 -3.68 -1.81
CA LEU A 421 25.59 -4.28 -2.99
C LEU A 421 24.78 -3.90 -4.25
N PHE A 422 25.42 -3.18 -5.17
CA PHE A 422 24.82 -2.83 -6.47
C PHE A 422 25.39 -3.73 -7.58
N LEU A 423 24.54 -4.58 -8.16
CA LEU A 423 24.89 -5.45 -9.28
C LEU A 423 24.21 -4.94 -10.55
N ALA A 424 25.00 -4.63 -11.57
CA ALA A 424 24.49 -4.31 -12.91
C ALA A 424 25.55 -4.59 -13.98
N ALA A 425 25.11 -4.77 -15.22
CA ALA A 425 26.00 -4.88 -16.37
C ALA A 425 26.72 -3.54 -16.66
N THR A 426 27.75 -3.59 -17.50
CA THR A 426 28.41 -2.38 -18.03
C THR A 426 27.38 -1.51 -18.74
N ARG A 427 27.40 -0.19 -18.50
CA ARG A 427 26.38 0.80 -18.93
C ARG A 427 25.00 0.65 -18.27
N GLY A 428 24.86 -0.16 -17.22
CA GLY A 428 23.64 -0.26 -16.42
C GLY A 428 23.41 0.89 -15.42
N GLY A 429 24.13 2.01 -15.54
CA GLY A 429 23.93 3.19 -14.69
C GLY A 429 24.62 3.19 -13.32
N LYS A 430 25.48 2.20 -13.01
CA LYS A 430 26.19 2.11 -11.70
C LYS A 430 26.90 3.41 -11.33
N SER A 431 27.69 3.95 -12.25
CA SER A 431 28.46 5.19 -12.03
C SER A 431 27.57 6.40 -11.70
N VAL A 432 26.40 6.51 -12.33
CA VAL A 432 25.44 7.61 -12.06
C VAL A 432 24.87 7.48 -10.66
N LEU A 433 24.50 6.26 -10.25
CA LEU A 433 23.98 5.98 -8.91
C LEU A 433 25.04 6.26 -7.83
N PHE A 434 26.28 5.81 -8.03
CA PHE A 434 27.37 6.11 -7.11
C PHE A 434 27.66 7.61 -7.03
N GLY A 435 27.61 8.32 -8.15
CA GLY A 435 27.71 9.79 -8.13
C GLY A 435 26.63 10.42 -7.24
N GLN A 436 25.39 9.93 -7.30
CA GLN A 436 24.31 10.40 -6.41
C GLN A 436 24.60 10.09 -4.93
N ILE A 437 25.12 8.90 -4.61
CA ILE A 437 25.49 8.54 -3.24
C ILE A 437 26.60 9.45 -2.72
N LEU A 438 27.64 9.70 -3.54
CA LEU A 438 28.74 10.59 -3.15
C LEU A 438 28.26 12.01 -2.90
N MET A 439 27.37 12.52 -3.75
CA MET A 439 26.79 13.83 -3.55
C MET A 439 25.97 13.92 -2.26
N LEU A 440 25.10 12.93 -2.00
CA LEU A 440 24.33 12.89 -0.74
C LEU A 440 25.26 12.82 0.49
N ALA A 441 26.31 12.00 0.42
CA ALA A 441 27.29 11.86 1.48
C ALA A 441 28.05 13.17 1.75
N MET A 442 28.50 13.86 0.70
CA MET A 442 29.20 15.14 0.83
C MET A 442 28.33 16.21 1.50
N CYS A 443 27.06 16.34 1.12
CA CYS A 443 26.15 17.29 1.78
C CYS A 443 25.74 16.94 3.20
N SER A 444 25.99 15.70 3.61
CA SER A 444 25.62 15.21 4.94
C SER A 444 26.85 15.07 5.84
N ASP A 445 27.99 15.64 5.42
CA ASP A 445 29.28 15.53 6.09
C ASP A 445 29.71 14.07 6.38
N ILE A 446 29.36 13.15 5.48
CA ILE A 446 29.71 11.72 5.59
C ILE A 446 31.04 11.49 4.87
N PRO A 447 32.10 11.09 5.59
CA PRO A 447 33.39 10.80 4.96
C PRO A 447 33.27 9.53 4.10
N MET A 448 33.61 9.65 2.81
CA MET A 448 33.53 8.56 1.85
C MET A 448 34.90 8.29 1.23
N VAL A 449 35.32 7.02 1.24
CA VAL A 449 36.49 6.55 0.49
C VAL A 449 36.00 5.75 -0.70
N VAL A 450 36.36 6.21 -1.91
CA VAL A 450 35.97 5.55 -3.16
C VAL A 450 37.18 4.87 -3.76
N VAL A 451 37.08 3.57 -3.97
CA VAL A 451 38.07 2.81 -4.74
C VAL A 451 37.50 2.60 -6.13
N ASP A 452 37.99 3.38 -7.08
CA ASP A 452 37.62 3.27 -8.49
C ASP A 452 38.71 2.51 -9.25
N TYR A 453 38.28 1.61 -10.14
CA TYR A 453 39.20 0.94 -11.06
C TYR A 453 39.05 1.59 -12.43
N PRO A 454 40.04 2.37 -12.89
CA PRO A 454 39.91 3.15 -14.12
C PRO A 454 39.73 2.24 -15.34
N ARG A 455 39.12 2.80 -16.38
CA ARG A 455 39.01 2.12 -17.68
C ARG A 455 40.39 2.07 -18.36
N GLU A 456 40.50 1.34 -19.45
CA GLU A 456 41.73 1.26 -20.26
C GLU A 456 42.28 2.65 -20.71
N SER A 457 41.44 3.69 -20.69
CA SER A 457 41.82 5.09 -20.97
C SER A 457 42.51 5.82 -19.81
N GLY A 458 42.60 5.24 -18.61
CA GLY A 458 43.24 5.85 -17.43
C GLY A 458 42.35 6.82 -16.64
N ASP A 459 41.33 7.41 -17.27
CA ASP A 459 40.42 8.35 -16.59
C ASP A 459 39.54 7.66 -15.53
N SER A 460 39.49 8.24 -14.32
CA SER A 460 38.55 7.84 -13.28
C SER A 460 37.12 8.30 -13.59
N THR A 461 36.17 7.44 -13.23
CA THR A 461 34.74 7.71 -13.29
C THR A 461 34.33 8.84 -12.32
N PHE A 462 35.04 9.00 -11.21
CA PHE A 462 34.65 9.89 -10.10
C PHE A 462 35.65 11.03 -9.85
N GLY A 463 36.76 11.10 -10.60
CA GLY A 463 37.70 12.23 -10.56
C GLY A 463 37.02 13.60 -10.67
N PRO A 464 36.13 13.84 -11.66
CA PRO A 464 35.40 15.10 -11.77
C PRO A 464 34.53 15.45 -10.55
N ILE A 465 33.93 14.46 -9.89
CA ILE A 465 33.14 14.68 -8.65
C ILE A 465 34.06 15.04 -7.48
N THR A 466 35.25 14.44 -7.44
CA THR A 466 36.25 14.76 -6.42
C THR A 466 36.77 16.19 -6.59
N HIS A 467 37.00 16.63 -7.83
CA HIS A 467 37.33 18.03 -8.12
C HIS A 467 36.19 18.99 -7.79
N LEU A 468 34.92 18.57 -7.96
CA LEU A 468 33.75 19.36 -7.58
C LEU A 468 33.67 19.62 -6.06
N ALA A 469 34.20 18.69 -5.26
CA ALA A 469 34.29 18.83 -3.81
C ALA A 469 35.34 19.87 -3.36
N GLY A 470 36.19 20.35 -4.28
CA GLY A 470 37.20 21.36 -3.96
C GLY A 470 38.14 20.89 -2.85
N ASP A 471 38.26 21.70 -1.79
CA ASP A 471 39.12 21.41 -0.64
C ASP A 471 38.63 20.21 0.20
N ASP A 472 37.37 19.80 0.04
CA ASP A 472 36.78 18.65 0.73
C ASP A 472 37.04 17.31 0.00
N GLY A 473 37.66 17.35 -1.19
CA GLY A 473 37.96 16.19 -2.02
C GLY A 473 39.46 15.92 -2.15
N ALA A 474 39.84 14.65 -2.02
CA ALA A 474 41.20 14.19 -2.36
C ALA A 474 41.13 13.09 -3.42
N TYR A 475 41.79 13.31 -4.56
CA TYR A 475 41.90 12.34 -5.64
C TYR A 475 43.32 11.79 -5.68
N LEU A 476 43.47 10.47 -5.59
CA LEU A 476 44.75 9.77 -5.66
C LEU A 476 44.75 8.82 -6.85
N ASN A 477 45.58 9.11 -7.85
CA ASN A 477 45.75 8.21 -9.00
C ASN A 477 46.89 7.21 -8.75
N ILE A 478 46.55 5.96 -8.44
CA ILE A 478 47.55 4.90 -8.14
C ILE A 478 48.47 4.59 -9.33
N ALA A 479 48.05 4.91 -10.57
CA ALA A 479 48.89 4.69 -11.75
C ALA A 479 50.01 5.74 -11.91
N GLU A 480 49.80 6.96 -11.39
CA GLU A 480 50.72 8.10 -11.55
C GLU A 480 51.44 8.44 -10.23
N GLU A 481 50.82 8.15 -9.10
CA GLU A 481 51.30 8.48 -7.77
C GLU A 481 51.69 7.22 -6.99
N SER A 482 52.83 7.27 -6.30
CA SER A 482 53.29 6.20 -5.42
C SER A 482 52.81 6.46 -3.99
N ASN A 483 51.99 5.56 -3.44
CA ASN A 483 51.60 5.62 -2.03
C ASN A 483 52.47 4.65 -1.21
N ASN A 484 53.23 5.18 -0.24
CA ASN A 484 54.05 4.37 0.65
C ASN A 484 53.28 4.04 1.93
N PHE A 485 52.83 2.79 2.06
CA PHE A 485 52.11 2.33 3.25
C PHE A 485 52.93 2.36 4.56
N PHE A 486 54.26 2.56 4.47
CA PHE A 486 55.13 2.75 5.64
C PHE A 486 55.37 4.22 5.98
N GLU A 487 54.91 5.15 5.15
CA GLU A 487 54.99 6.57 5.44
C GLU A 487 53.96 6.93 6.51
N LEU A 488 54.41 7.59 7.57
CA LEU A 488 53.51 8.10 8.59
C LEU A 488 52.72 9.27 7.99
N PRO A 489 51.39 9.30 8.14
CA PRO A 489 50.59 10.37 7.59
C PRO A 489 51.00 11.69 8.23
N ASN A 490 50.96 12.76 7.45
CA ASN A 490 51.30 14.08 7.94
C ASN A 490 50.21 14.59 8.90
N LEU A 491 50.55 14.72 10.19
CA LEU A 491 49.64 15.18 11.22
C LEU A 491 49.84 16.66 11.59
N SER A 492 50.56 17.45 10.77
CA SER A 492 50.93 18.83 11.10
C SER A 492 49.73 19.78 11.23
N THR A 493 48.58 19.43 10.65
CA THR A 493 47.35 20.24 10.64
C THR A 493 46.49 20.03 11.90
N PHE A 494 46.76 19.00 12.71
CA PHE A 494 46.03 18.73 13.94
C PHE A 494 46.68 19.44 15.14
N SER A 495 45.85 19.95 16.05
CA SER A 495 46.30 20.55 17.32
C SER A 495 46.78 19.49 18.32
N GLY A 496 47.63 19.90 19.28
CA GLY A 496 48.44 19.06 20.17
C GLY A 496 47.85 17.70 20.56
N ASP A 497 46.79 17.70 21.37
CA ASP A 497 46.21 16.47 21.93
C ASP A 497 45.66 15.53 20.84
N VAL A 498 45.00 16.09 19.82
CA VAL A 498 44.45 15.31 18.69
C VAL A 498 45.57 14.71 17.83
N ARG A 499 46.66 15.47 17.64
CA ARG A 499 47.83 15.00 16.90
C ARG A 499 48.51 13.83 17.60
N GLU A 500 48.62 13.88 18.92
CA GLU A 500 49.23 12.81 19.72
C GLU A 500 48.35 11.56 19.75
N GLU A 501 47.04 11.71 19.94
CA GLU A 501 46.06 10.62 19.87
C GLU A 501 46.12 9.90 18.51
N ARG A 502 46.06 10.65 17.41
CA ARG A 502 46.16 10.08 16.05
C ARG A 502 47.49 9.37 15.80
N LEU A 503 48.60 9.97 16.25
CA LEU A 503 49.92 9.37 16.11
C LEU A 503 50.01 8.03 16.86
N ILE A 504 49.40 7.93 18.04
CA ILE A 504 49.32 6.69 18.82
C ILE A 504 48.48 5.65 18.06
N GLU A 505 47.29 6.00 17.56
CA GLU A 505 46.45 5.09 16.76
C GLU A 505 47.20 4.51 15.55
N ILE A 506 47.93 5.37 14.83
CA ILE A 506 48.72 4.97 13.65
C ILE A 506 49.88 4.07 14.05
N LYS A 507 50.62 4.44 15.11
CA LYS A 507 51.70 3.60 15.63
C LYS A 507 51.17 2.24 16.04
N ASP A 508 50.02 2.18 16.71
CA ASP A 508 49.38 0.93 17.10
C ASP A 508 49.00 0.08 15.87
N TYR A 509 48.48 0.71 14.81
CA TYR A 509 48.12 0.02 13.57
C TYR A 509 49.35 -0.56 12.85
N VAL A 510 50.43 0.22 12.73
CA VAL A 510 51.68 -0.19 12.06
C VAL A 510 52.48 -1.18 12.91
N SER A 511 52.46 -1.04 14.23
CA SER A 511 53.28 -1.82 15.17
C SER A 511 52.61 -3.11 15.61
N ARG A 512 51.30 -3.31 15.38
CA ARG A 512 50.64 -4.59 15.68
C ARG A 512 51.10 -5.64 14.65
N PRO A 513 51.88 -6.66 15.04
CA PRO A 513 52.12 -7.78 14.16
C PRO A 513 50.76 -8.45 13.89
N HIS A 514 50.29 -8.39 12.63
CA HIS A 514 49.16 -9.21 12.23
C HIS A 514 49.42 -10.66 12.65
N PRO A 515 48.45 -11.35 13.28
CA PRO A 515 48.61 -12.77 13.56
C PRO A 515 48.89 -13.44 12.22
N ARG A 516 50.05 -14.10 12.12
CA ARG A 516 50.47 -14.81 10.90
C ARG A 516 49.26 -15.61 10.42
N PRO A 517 48.85 -15.50 9.14
CA PRO A 517 47.82 -16.38 8.62
C PRO A 517 48.28 -17.81 8.92
N ARG A 518 47.47 -18.56 9.68
CA ARG A 518 47.76 -19.98 9.92
C ARG A 518 48.02 -20.59 8.54
N PRO A 519 49.08 -21.40 8.36
CA PRO A 519 49.36 -22.02 7.08
C PRO A 519 48.07 -22.69 6.61
N ARG A 520 47.61 -22.30 5.41
CA ARG A 520 46.44 -22.93 4.77
C ARG A 520 46.72 -24.44 4.78
N ALA A 521 45.82 -25.20 5.40
CA ALA A 521 45.79 -26.64 5.20
C ALA A 521 45.82 -26.91 3.68
N PRO A 522 46.60 -27.89 3.20
CA PRO A 522 46.63 -28.20 1.78
C PRO A 522 45.21 -28.46 1.29
N PRO A 523 44.88 -28.07 0.05
CA PRO A 523 43.55 -28.25 -0.48
C PRO A 523 43.16 -29.73 -0.36
N ALA A 524 41.92 -29.98 0.08
CA ALA A 524 41.33 -31.30 0.15
C ALA A 524 41.08 -31.85 -1.28
N SER A 525 42.15 -32.13 -2.02
CA SER A 525 42.14 -32.92 -3.24
C SER A 525 42.44 -34.38 -2.90
N ARG A 526 41.67 -34.97 -1.98
CA ARG A 526 41.72 -36.41 -1.66
C ARG A 526 40.40 -36.91 -1.04
N LEU A 527 39.29 -36.72 -1.75
CA LEU A 527 38.03 -37.47 -1.53
C LEU A 527 37.29 -37.75 -2.86
N ALA A 528 38.03 -37.97 -3.95
CA ALA A 528 37.46 -38.36 -5.25
C ALA A 528 38.27 -39.48 -5.95
N SER A 529 38.85 -40.39 -5.17
CA SER A 529 39.58 -41.55 -5.71
C SER A 529 39.39 -42.81 -4.87
N ILE A 530 38.15 -43.10 -4.49
CA ILE A 530 37.69 -44.44 -4.14
C ILE A 530 36.41 -44.65 -4.95
N TRP A 531 36.36 -45.75 -5.70
CA TRP A 531 35.45 -46.10 -6.82
C TRP A 531 36.01 -45.81 -8.21
N ALA A 532 36.92 -46.71 -8.55
CA ALA A 532 37.51 -46.92 -9.85
C ALA A 532 36.53 -47.51 -10.89
N ALA A 533 36.98 -47.43 -12.15
CA ALA A 533 36.77 -48.38 -13.24
C ALA A 533 35.44 -48.36 -14.02
N ARG A 534 35.43 -47.60 -15.13
CA ARG A 534 35.36 -48.02 -16.57
C ARG A 534 34.57 -49.30 -16.97
N PRO A 535 34.12 -49.48 -18.25
CA PRO A 535 34.28 -48.62 -19.45
C PRO A 535 33.08 -48.53 -20.45
N SER A 536 33.26 -47.62 -21.42
CA SER A 536 32.97 -47.71 -22.88
C SER A 536 31.55 -47.96 -23.41
N GLY A 537 31.11 -47.09 -24.33
CA GLY A 537 30.05 -47.44 -25.30
C GLY A 537 29.46 -46.28 -26.11
N SER A 538 30.18 -45.86 -27.15
CA SER A 538 29.68 -45.36 -28.46
C SER A 538 28.41 -44.50 -28.62
N ARG A 539 28.62 -43.34 -29.25
CA ARG A 539 27.90 -42.77 -30.43
C ARG A 539 26.36 -42.66 -30.43
N SER A 540 25.91 -41.41 -30.61
CA SER A 540 25.18 -40.88 -31.78
C SER A 540 23.91 -40.08 -31.47
N ARG A 541 23.76 -39.00 -32.25
CA ARG A 541 22.56 -38.17 -32.44
C ARG A 541 21.33 -39.05 -32.73
N LEU A 542 20.15 -38.68 -32.25
CA LEU A 542 19.00 -38.40 -33.13
C LEU A 542 17.81 -37.77 -32.38
N THR A 543 17.01 -37.12 -33.20
CA THR A 543 15.86 -36.26 -32.99
C THR A 543 14.56 -36.95 -32.55
N ARG A 544 13.64 -36.10 -32.04
CA ARG A 544 12.17 -36.10 -32.20
C ARG A 544 11.29 -37.09 -31.40
N ARG A 545 10.31 -36.44 -30.76
CA ARG A 545 8.86 -36.72 -30.70
C ARG A 545 8.28 -37.73 -29.67
N SER A 546 7.34 -37.13 -28.91
CA SER A 546 5.95 -37.53 -28.64
C SER A 546 5.61 -38.65 -27.66
N SER A 547 4.64 -38.30 -26.78
CA SER A 547 3.56 -39.13 -26.20
C SER A 547 4.00 -40.30 -25.31
N SER A 548 3.34 -40.69 -24.22
CA SER A 548 2.05 -40.40 -23.60
C SER A 548 1.99 -41.25 -22.33
N CYS A 549 1.09 -40.90 -21.40
CA CYS A 549 0.43 -41.79 -20.42
C CYS A 549 1.30 -42.59 -19.44
N ALA A 550 1.08 -42.35 -18.13
CA ALA A 550 0.24 -43.22 -17.30
C ALA A 550 0.45 -42.91 -15.80
N THR A 551 -0.63 -42.50 -15.15
CA THR A 551 -1.11 -42.95 -13.84
C THR A 551 -0.11 -43.51 -12.81
N ALA A 552 0.00 -42.85 -11.65
CA ALA A 552 -0.13 -43.49 -10.34
C ALA A 552 -0.41 -42.47 -9.23
N ARG A 553 -1.32 -42.86 -8.35
CA ARG A 553 -1.91 -42.12 -7.22
C ARG A 553 -1.06 -42.33 -5.93
N PRO A 554 -1.48 -41.83 -4.74
CA PRO A 554 -0.63 -41.14 -3.77
C PRO A 554 -0.05 -42.04 -2.67
N CYS A 555 0.99 -41.55 -2.00
CA CYS A 555 1.38 -42.03 -0.67
C CYS A 555 1.08 -40.95 0.37
N CYS A 556 0.12 -41.28 1.24
CA CYS A 556 -0.18 -40.61 2.49
C CYS A 556 0.41 -41.49 3.60
N ALA A 557 1.35 -40.97 4.41
CA ALA A 557 1.68 -41.52 5.73
C ALA A 557 2.55 -40.54 6.55
N THR A 558 1.90 -39.86 7.49
CA THR A 558 2.29 -39.75 8.90
C THR A 558 3.78 -39.58 9.28
N SER A 559 4.10 -38.44 9.89
CA SER A 559 4.74 -38.49 11.23
C SER A 559 4.41 -37.25 12.08
N ARG A 560 3.73 -37.50 13.19
CA ARG A 560 3.64 -36.64 14.38
C ARG A 560 4.84 -36.97 15.28
N LYS A 561 5.51 -35.95 15.83
CA LYS A 561 6.23 -35.96 17.14
C LYS A 561 6.48 -34.49 17.51
N ARG A 562 5.63 -33.86 18.33
CA ARG A 562 5.72 -33.73 19.82
C ARG A 562 7.09 -33.24 20.30
N TRP A 563 7.17 -31.96 20.70
CA TRP A 563 8.02 -31.48 21.80
C TRP A 563 7.21 -30.45 22.60
N ALA A 564 6.82 -30.81 23.83
CA ALA A 564 6.29 -29.91 24.84
C ALA A 564 6.52 -30.49 26.24
N LYS A 565 6.94 -29.61 27.16
CA LYS A 565 7.07 -29.72 28.63
C LYS A 565 8.29 -30.52 29.14
N ALA A 566 9.04 -30.06 30.14
CA ALA A 566 8.64 -29.55 31.46
C ALA A 566 9.79 -28.68 32.06
N THR A 567 9.60 -27.42 32.47
CA THR A 567 9.05 -26.82 33.72
C THR A 567 9.94 -26.80 34.97
N ALA A 568 9.93 -25.61 35.59
CA ALA A 568 9.99 -25.27 37.03
C ALA A 568 11.39 -25.25 37.68
N ARG A 569 11.73 -24.41 38.66
CA ARG A 569 11.09 -23.29 39.41
C ARG A 569 12.21 -22.79 40.35
N SER A 570 12.33 -21.49 40.62
CA SER A 570 12.60 -20.99 41.98
C SER A 570 12.41 -19.48 42.07
N SER A 571 11.41 -19.11 42.85
CA SER A 571 11.15 -17.80 43.42
C SER A 571 12.20 -17.40 44.45
N CYS A 572 12.57 -16.13 44.52
CA CYS A 572 12.89 -15.49 45.80
C CYS A 572 12.59 -13.98 45.76
N THR A 573 12.05 -13.52 46.89
CA THR A 573 11.42 -12.24 47.22
C THR A 573 12.39 -11.25 47.87
N ARG A 574 11.93 -9.97 47.98
CA ARG A 574 12.43 -8.83 48.80
C ARG A 574 13.60 -8.05 48.17
N SER A 575 13.71 -6.73 48.26
CA SER A 575 13.03 -5.68 49.05
C SER A 575 13.43 -4.29 48.51
N THR A 576 12.52 -3.32 48.61
CA THR A 576 12.83 -1.87 48.63
C THR A 576 13.62 -1.50 49.89
N PRO A 577 14.36 -0.37 49.87
CA PRO A 577 14.02 0.69 50.81
C PRO A 577 14.01 2.09 50.17
N ALA A 578 13.40 3.01 50.92
CA ALA A 578 13.15 4.40 50.60
C ALA A 578 14.22 5.37 51.14
N SER A 579 14.13 6.62 50.64
CA SER A 579 14.52 7.91 51.25
C SER A 579 16.00 8.35 51.30
N SER A 580 16.31 9.52 50.71
CA SER A 580 16.43 10.82 51.43
C SER A 580 17.12 11.93 50.59
N GLY A 581 16.71 13.21 50.81
CA GLY A 581 17.47 14.45 50.52
C GLY A 581 17.27 15.11 49.14
N ARG A 582 16.33 16.05 48.90
CA ARG A 582 16.41 17.52 49.13
C ARG A 582 17.77 18.17 48.79
N CYS A 583 17.83 19.01 47.76
CA CYS A 583 17.90 20.47 47.92
C CYS A 583 17.65 21.22 46.60
N ALA A 584 16.84 22.27 46.71
CA ALA A 584 16.57 23.25 45.67
C ALA A 584 17.66 24.34 45.69
N THR A 585 17.90 24.99 44.56
CA THR A 585 17.85 26.47 44.41
C THR A 585 17.92 26.85 42.93
N ARG A 586 16.83 27.48 42.47
CA ARG A 586 16.73 28.46 41.37
C ARG A 586 17.44 29.78 41.79
N PRO A 587 17.69 30.77 40.91
CA PRO A 587 16.77 31.36 39.93
C PRO A 587 16.65 30.65 38.58
#